data_AF-A0A2A2TFB7-F1
#
_entry.id   AF-A0A2A2TFB7-F1
#
_cell.length_a   1.000
_cell.length_b   1.000
_cell.length_c   1.000
_cell.angle_alpha   90.00
_cell.angle_beta   90.00
_cell.angle_gamma   90.00
#
_symmetry.space_group_name_H-M   'P 1'
#
loop_
_entity.id
_entity.type
_entity.pdbx_description
1 polymer ?
#
loop_
_entity_poly.entity_id
_entity_poly.type
_entity_poly.pdbx_seq_one_letter_code
_entity_poly.pdbx_strand_id
1 'polypeptide(L)'
;MKVELSELIAKVIQVLQINSKWMIWNLFLAFIPLVLSVWLFRSRRKNLGAWGLGFLALFACIPPNSNYLKSFLKAVISQITKIPSLQLGLFFILGLIPVSIWLFRSRYGRSVLWWLGFVVFYGFLPNAPYLLTDVIHLIDDIRTIQSIWIITLVLFPIYIFVILAGFQAYVISLINLGQYLHRVGKSQWILGVELITHFLSAIGIYWGRFLRFNTWDFITQPDYLLTRGVEELLGKQPLVIMAITFFVLTGLYWLMKRVTLGFVRRANDTMNVRRSISS
;
A
#
# COMPACT_ATOMS: atom_id res chain seq x y z
N MET A 1 32.70 14.50 24.91
CA MET A 1 32.32 14.99 23.56
C MET A 1 32.56 14.01 22.41
N LYS A 2 33.80 13.67 22.00
CA LYS A 2 34.01 12.71 20.88
C LYS A 2 33.49 11.29 21.18
N VAL A 3 33.72 10.80 22.41
CA VAL A 3 33.30 9.47 22.86
C VAL A 3 31.77 9.35 22.95
N GLU A 4 31.11 10.35 23.52
CA GLU A 4 29.63 10.41 23.59
C GLU A 4 28.99 10.50 22.20
N LEU A 5 29.60 11.25 21.27
CA LEU A 5 29.12 11.35 19.90
C LEU A 5 29.27 10.01 19.16
N SER A 6 30.38 9.30 19.34
CA SER A 6 30.56 7.97 18.75
C SER A 6 29.58 6.93 19.31
N GLU A 7 29.29 6.97 20.62
CA GLU A 7 28.30 6.09 21.23
C GLU A 7 26.88 6.40 20.76
N LEU A 8 26.54 7.70 20.62
CA LEU A 8 25.25 8.12 20.07
C LEU A 8 25.09 7.65 18.62
N ILE A 9 26.12 7.84 17.78
CA ILE A 9 26.12 7.37 16.39
C ILE A 9 25.98 5.86 16.33
N ALA A 10 26.69 5.10 17.18
CA ALA A 10 26.58 3.65 17.22
C ALA A 10 25.16 3.19 17.61
N LYS A 11 24.53 3.83 18.60
CA LYS A 11 23.14 3.55 18.99
C LYS A 11 22.16 3.88 17.85
N VAL A 12 22.35 5.00 17.16
CA VAL A 12 21.54 5.38 15.99
C VAL A 12 21.69 4.34 14.88
N ILE A 13 22.92 3.94 14.53
CA ILE A 13 23.17 2.93 13.51
C ILE A 13 22.53 1.59 13.89
N GLN A 14 22.63 1.18 15.14
CA GLN A 14 22.02 -0.07 15.62
C GLN A 14 20.48 -0.04 15.47
N VAL A 15 19.84 1.03 15.93
CA VAL A 15 18.38 1.21 15.80
C VAL A 15 17.96 1.21 14.33
N LEU A 16 18.71 1.91 13.47
CA LEU A 16 18.46 1.93 12.03
C LEU A 16 18.64 0.55 11.41
N GLN A 17 19.66 -0.22 11.77
CA GLN A 17 19.91 -1.55 11.20
C GLN A 17 18.81 -2.57 11.55
N ILE A 18 18.25 -2.48 12.76
CA ILE A 18 17.16 -3.36 13.20
C ILE A 18 15.87 -3.04 12.43
N ASN A 19 15.51 -1.76 12.35
CA ASN A 19 14.21 -1.35 11.81
C ASN A 19 14.20 -1.16 10.29
N SER A 20 15.33 -0.78 9.69
CA SER A 20 15.41 -0.49 8.26
C SER A 20 14.98 -1.66 7.39
N LYS A 21 15.36 -2.90 7.71
CA LYS A 21 14.99 -4.07 6.88
C LYS A 21 13.48 -4.24 6.76
N TRP A 22 12.79 -4.16 7.89
CA TRP A 22 11.34 -4.32 7.92
C TRP A 22 10.61 -3.09 7.34
N MET A 23 11.05 -1.88 7.70
CA MET A 23 10.46 -0.64 7.18
C MET A 23 10.63 -0.48 5.67
N ILE A 24 11.83 -0.74 5.14
CA ILE A 24 12.12 -0.68 3.70
C ILE A 24 11.28 -1.74 2.97
N TRP A 25 11.14 -2.94 3.56
CA TRP A 25 10.33 -3.99 2.99
C TRP A 25 8.85 -3.61 2.90
N ASN A 26 8.26 -3.10 3.98
CA ASN A 26 6.86 -2.66 3.96
C ASN A 26 6.63 -1.49 3.01
N LEU A 27 7.56 -0.52 2.99
CA LEU A 27 7.49 0.59 2.05
C LEU A 27 7.58 0.11 0.60
N PHE A 28 8.45 -0.86 0.31
CA PHE A 28 8.54 -1.48 -1.00
C PHE A 28 7.22 -2.14 -1.40
N LEU A 29 6.62 -2.94 -0.51
CA LEU A 29 5.32 -3.58 -0.75
C LEU A 29 4.20 -2.55 -1.00
N ALA A 30 4.21 -1.42 -0.29
CA ALA A 30 3.26 -0.32 -0.46
C ALA A 30 3.38 0.38 -1.83
N PHE A 31 4.55 0.33 -2.47
CA PHE A 31 4.78 0.93 -3.78
C PHE A 31 4.38 0.02 -4.95
N ILE A 32 4.23 -1.29 -4.74
CA ILE A 32 3.74 -2.23 -5.76
C ILE A 32 2.40 -1.78 -6.39
N PRO A 33 1.32 -1.50 -5.61
CA PRO A 33 0.06 -1.06 -6.19
C PRO A 33 0.19 0.28 -6.93
N LEU A 34 1.11 1.16 -6.51
CA LEU A 34 1.38 2.42 -7.21
C LEU A 34 1.95 2.18 -8.61
N VAL A 35 2.97 1.34 -8.74
CA VAL A 35 3.56 1.00 -10.03
C VAL A 35 2.52 0.33 -10.95
N LEU A 36 1.76 -0.61 -10.40
CA LEU A 36 0.68 -1.28 -11.13
C LEU A 36 -0.40 -0.30 -11.57
N SER A 37 -0.78 0.66 -10.73
CA SER A 37 -1.77 1.68 -11.08
C SER A 37 -1.32 2.54 -12.26
N VAL A 38 -0.03 2.87 -12.34
CA VAL A 38 0.54 3.62 -13.48
C VAL A 38 0.49 2.77 -14.75
N TRP A 39 0.83 1.49 -14.66
CA TRP A 39 0.84 0.58 -15.80
C TRP A 39 -0.58 0.23 -16.30
N LEU A 40 -1.53 -0.01 -15.40
CA LEU A 40 -2.91 -0.40 -15.69
C LEU A 40 -3.80 0.79 -16.10
N PHE A 41 -3.64 1.93 -15.41
CA PHE A 41 -4.63 3.01 -15.40
C PHE A 41 -4.14 4.34 -15.97
N ARG A 42 -2.95 4.44 -16.59
CA ARG A 42 -2.54 5.67 -17.31
C ARG A 42 -2.48 5.48 -18.83
N SER A 43 -3.00 6.46 -19.58
CA SER A 43 -3.05 6.43 -21.06
C SER A 43 -1.71 6.64 -21.73
N ARG A 44 -0.83 7.46 -21.13
CA ARG A 44 0.49 7.77 -21.66
C ARG A 44 1.53 7.12 -20.76
N ARG A 45 2.18 6.05 -21.25
CA ARG A 45 3.31 5.38 -20.59
C ARG A 45 4.60 6.21 -20.57
N LYS A 46 4.59 7.48 -21.00
CA LYS A 46 5.79 8.33 -21.14
C LYS A 46 6.63 8.42 -19.86
N ASN A 47 6.01 8.29 -18.68
CA ASN A 47 6.72 8.35 -17.39
C ASN A 47 6.85 6.99 -16.69
N LEU A 48 6.53 5.88 -17.37
CA LEU A 48 6.64 4.53 -16.79
C LEU A 48 8.09 4.22 -16.39
N GLY A 49 9.07 4.72 -17.16
CA GLY A 49 10.49 4.63 -16.83
C GLY A 49 10.84 5.33 -15.52
N ALA A 50 10.29 6.52 -15.24
CA ALA A 50 10.56 7.24 -13.99
C ALA A 50 9.97 6.53 -12.76
N TRP A 51 8.76 5.97 -12.88
CA TRP A 51 8.16 5.16 -11.81
C TRP A 51 8.87 3.81 -11.64
N GLY A 52 9.29 3.20 -12.74
CA GLY A 52 10.13 2.00 -12.74
C GLY A 52 11.48 2.25 -12.09
N LEU A 53 12.12 3.38 -12.39
CA LEU A 53 13.37 3.81 -11.74
C LEU A 53 13.17 4.11 -10.25
N GLY A 54 12.06 4.75 -9.85
CA GLY A 54 11.73 4.94 -8.44
C GLY A 54 11.50 3.62 -7.69
N PHE A 55 10.82 2.67 -8.33
CA PHE A 55 10.62 1.32 -7.80
C PHE A 55 11.95 0.54 -7.71
N LEU A 56 12.79 0.64 -8.73
CA LEU A 56 14.14 0.07 -8.74
C LEU A 56 15.06 0.72 -7.71
N ALA A 57 14.92 2.02 -7.46
CA ALA A 57 15.68 2.72 -6.42
C ALA A 57 15.27 2.25 -5.01
N LEU A 58 13.96 2.08 -4.76
CA LEU A 58 13.48 1.46 -3.52
C LEU A 58 13.96 0.00 -3.39
N PHE A 59 13.99 -0.74 -4.48
CA PHE A 59 14.53 -2.10 -4.53
C PHE A 59 16.05 -2.14 -4.25
N ALA A 60 16.79 -1.14 -4.74
CA ALA A 60 18.24 -1.00 -4.54
C ALA A 60 18.62 -0.59 -3.11
N CYS A 61 17.70 0.03 -2.35
CA CYS A 61 17.90 0.32 -0.93
C CYS A 61 17.80 -0.92 -0.02
N ILE A 62 17.44 -2.10 -0.55
CA ILE A 62 17.42 -3.35 0.21
C ILE A 62 18.88 -3.85 0.40
N PRO A 63 19.32 -4.14 1.64
CA PRO A 63 20.74 -4.37 1.93
C PRO A 63 21.35 -5.59 1.21
N PRO A 64 22.61 -5.44 0.76
CA PRO A 64 23.62 -6.44 0.49
C PRO A 64 23.42 -7.91 0.84
N ASN A 65 22.62 -8.76 0.18
CA ASN A 65 22.75 -10.20 0.44
C ASN A 65 23.02 -10.98 -0.85
N SER A 66 23.97 -11.92 -0.81
CA SER A 66 24.52 -12.65 -1.97
C SER A 66 23.50 -13.43 -2.80
N ASN A 67 22.24 -13.48 -2.37
CA ASN A 67 21.14 -14.16 -3.03
C ASN A 67 19.86 -13.30 -3.11
N TYR A 68 19.97 -12.02 -3.48
CA TYR A 68 18.85 -11.09 -3.62
C TYR A 68 17.62 -11.66 -4.31
N LEU A 69 17.79 -12.30 -5.48
CA LEU A 69 16.67 -12.83 -6.25
C LEU A 69 15.95 -13.94 -5.48
N LYS A 70 16.69 -14.82 -4.79
CA LYS A 70 16.09 -15.87 -3.96
C LYS A 70 15.43 -15.30 -2.71
N SER A 71 16.00 -14.26 -2.08
CA SER A 71 15.38 -13.58 -0.94
C SER A 71 14.09 -12.86 -1.35
N PHE A 72 14.11 -12.18 -2.51
CA PHE A 72 12.93 -11.55 -3.09
C PHE A 72 11.88 -12.59 -3.46
N LEU A 73 12.25 -13.65 -4.19
CA LEU A 73 11.33 -14.73 -4.53
C LEU A 73 10.77 -15.39 -3.27
N LYS A 74 11.59 -15.71 -2.27
CA LYS A 74 11.12 -16.24 -0.98
C LYS A 74 10.20 -15.27 -0.25
N ALA A 75 10.44 -13.97 -0.32
CA ALA A 75 9.63 -12.98 0.36
C ALA A 75 8.32 -12.69 -0.38
N VAL A 76 8.34 -12.68 -1.72
CA VAL A 76 7.13 -12.63 -2.56
C VAL A 76 6.31 -13.90 -2.36
N ILE A 77 6.93 -15.07 -2.41
CA ILE A 77 6.29 -16.35 -2.11
C ILE A 77 5.75 -16.29 -0.68
N SER A 78 6.53 -15.87 0.32
CA SER A 78 6.09 -15.74 1.71
C SER A 78 4.91 -14.77 1.85
N GLN A 79 4.89 -13.67 1.10
CA GLN A 79 3.80 -12.71 1.14
C GLN A 79 2.56 -13.31 0.50
N ILE A 80 2.70 -13.95 -0.65
CA ILE A 80 1.61 -14.66 -1.35
C ILE A 80 1.06 -15.78 -0.47
N THR A 81 1.93 -16.57 0.18
CA THR A 81 1.57 -17.64 1.12
C THR A 81 1.04 -17.12 2.45
N LYS A 82 1.09 -15.81 2.71
CA LYS A 82 0.47 -15.16 3.86
C LYS A 82 -0.84 -14.46 3.50
N ILE A 83 -1.18 -14.37 2.22
CA ILE A 83 -2.51 -13.87 1.83
C ILE A 83 -3.48 -15.02 2.09
N PRO A 84 -4.43 -14.89 3.04
CA PRO A 84 -5.45 -15.91 3.25
C PRO A 84 -6.20 -16.14 1.93
N SER A 85 -6.42 -17.39 1.57
CA SER A 85 -7.22 -17.78 0.39
C SER A 85 -8.61 -17.12 0.37
N LEU A 86 -9.16 -16.85 1.55
CA LEU A 86 -10.45 -16.20 1.78
C LEU A 86 -10.36 -14.67 1.56
N GLN A 87 -9.19 -14.05 1.79
CA GLN A 87 -8.89 -12.66 1.38
C GLN A 87 -8.79 -12.56 -0.14
N LEU A 88 -8.13 -13.54 -0.76
CA LEU A 88 -8.16 -13.73 -2.21
C LEU A 88 -9.61 -13.89 -2.68
N GLY A 89 -10.39 -14.77 -2.04
CA GLY A 89 -11.79 -15.05 -2.35
C GLY A 89 -12.69 -13.82 -2.23
N LEU A 90 -12.55 -13.01 -1.18
CA LEU A 90 -13.26 -11.74 -1.02
C LEU A 90 -12.84 -10.70 -2.06
N PHE A 91 -11.56 -10.62 -2.43
CA PHE A 91 -11.13 -9.80 -3.57
C PHE A 91 -11.69 -10.31 -4.91
N PHE A 92 -11.79 -11.62 -5.10
CA PHE A 92 -12.39 -12.24 -6.29
C PHE A 92 -13.91 -12.00 -6.34
N ILE A 93 -14.63 -12.26 -5.25
CA ILE A 93 -16.09 -12.24 -5.14
C ILE A 93 -16.65 -10.81 -5.02
N LEU A 94 -16.06 -9.95 -4.20
CA LEU A 94 -16.54 -8.57 -3.97
C LEU A 94 -15.88 -7.53 -4.88
N GLY A 95 -14.61 -7.71 -5.24
CA GLY A 95 -13.81 -6.70 -5.94
C GLY A 95 -13.64 -6.95 -7.44
N LEU A 96 -13.43 -8.19 -7.86
CA LEU A 96 -13.06 -8.52 -9.24
C LEU A 96 -14.29 -8.82 -10.09
N ILE A 97 -15.23 -9.67 -9.66
CA ILE A 97 -16.32 -10.17 -10.52
C ILE A 97 -17.40 -9.11 -10.81
N PRO A 98 -17.97 -8.36 -9.83
CA PRO A 98 -19.03 -7.39 -10.11
C PRO A 98 -18.48 -6.17 -10.85
N VAL A 99 -17.31 -5.68 -10.44
CA VAL A 99 -16.62 -4.55 -11.07
C VAL A 99 -16.11 -4.92 -12.47
N SER A 100 -15.63 -6.15 -12.69
CA SER A 100 -15.18 -6.62 -14.02
C SER A 100 -16.34 -6.70 -15.01
N ILE A 101 -17.46 -7.31 -14.62
CA ILE A 101 -18.63 -7.48 -15.49
C ILE A 101 -19.28 -6.11 -15.79
N TRP A 102 -19.28 -5.21 -14.81
CA TRP A 102 -20.02 -3.94 -14.89
C TRP A 102 -19.19 -2.76 -15.47
N LEU A 103 -17.87 -2.66 -15.22
CA LEU A 103 -17.01 -1.64 -15.85
C LEU A 103 -16.59 -2.01 -17.27
N PHE A 104 -16.44 -3.30 -17.59
CA PHE A 104 -15.75 -3.75 -18.81
C PHE A 104 -16.66 -4.33 -19.88
N ARG A 105 -17.94 -3.95 -19.87
CA ARG A 105 -18.83 -4.05 -21.04
C ARG A 105 -18.45 -2.99 -22.09
N SER A 106 -17.21 -3.03 -22.58
CA SER A 106 -16.66 -2.11 -23.59
C SER A 106 -16.11 -2.91 -24.78
N ARG A 107 -16.26 -2.37 -26.00
CA ARG A 107 -16.06 -3.02 -27.32
C ARG A 107 -14.67 -3.61 -27.59
N TYR A 108 -13.67 -3.40 -26.72
CA TYR A 108 -12.32 -3.93 -26.89
C TYR A 108 -11.91 -4.70 -25.63
N GLY A 109 -11.84 -6.03 -25.75
CA GLY A 109 -11.42 -6.93 -24.67
C GLY A 109 -10.03 -6.58 -24.14
N ARG A 110 -9.85 -6.67 -22.82
CA ARG A 110 -8.55 -6.48 -22.15
C ARG A 110 -7.75 -7.78 -22.19
N SER A 111 -6.43 -7.68 -22.31
CA SER A 111 -5.55 -8.86 -22.30
C SER A 111 -5.54 -9.56 -20.93
N VAL A 112 -5.25 -10.85 -20.92
CA VAL A 112 -5.07 -11.65 -19.69
C VAL A 112 -4.06 -11.00 -18.74
N LEU A 113 -3.00 -10.41 -19.29
CA LEU A 113 -1.97 -9.72 -18.50
C LEU A 113 -2.54 -8.51 -17.74
N TRP A 114 -3.48 -7.76 -18.33
CA TRP A 114 -4.15 -6.65 -17.66
C TRP A 114 -4.98 -7.14 -16.47
N TRP A 115 -5.70 -8.25 -16.63
CA TRP A 115 -6.47 -8.88 -15.56
C TRP A 115 -5.57 -9.38 -14.43
N LEU A 116 -4.49 -10.08 -14.76
CA LEU A 116 -3.50 -10.51 -13.77
C LEU A 116 -2.96 -9.33 -12.97
N GLY A 117 -2.58 -8.24 -13.63
CA GLY A 117 -2.12 -7.06 -12.92
C GLY A 117 -3.18 -6.39 -12.06
N PHE A 118 -4.45 -6.41 -12.47
CA PHE A 118 -5.56 -5.86 -11.68
C PHE A 118 -5.82 -6.69 -10.41
N VAL A 119 -5.72 -8.01 -10.50
CA VAL A 119 -5.78 -8.93 -9.34
C VAL A 119 -4.63 -8.63 -8.39
N VAL A 120 -3.40 -8.54 -8.90
CA VAL A 120 -2.22 -8.23 -8.09
C VAL A 120 -2.34 -6.83 -7.48
N PHE A 121 -2.87 -5.86 -8.22
CA PHE A 121 -3.12 -4.51 -7.73
C PHE A 121 -4.01 -4.53 -6.49
N TYR A 122 -5.19 -5.14 -6.56
CA TYR A 122 -6.11 -5.22 -5.40
C TYR A 122 -5.59 -6.09 -4.27
N GLY A 123 -4.88 -7.18 -4.56
CA GLY A 123 -4.28 -8.03 -3.53
C GLY A 123 -3.18 -7.31 -2.72
N PHE A 124 -2.39 -6.46 -3.38
CA PHE A 124 -1.34 -5.68 -2.71
C PHE A 124 -1.82 -4.30 -2.24
N LEU A 125 -3.00 -3.85 -2.65
CA LEU A 125 -3.51 -2.52 -2.33
C LEU A 125 -3.63 -2.26 -0.81
N PRO A 126 -4.12 -3.20 0.03
CA PRO A 126 -4.19 -3.00 1.48
C PRO A 126 -2.83 -2.78 2.13
N ASN A 127 -1.73 -3.26 1.53
CA ASN A 127 -0.39 -3.10 2.10
C ASN A 127 0.08 -1.63 2.10
N ALA A 128 -0.43 -0.80 1.20
CA ALA A 128 -0.07 0.62 1.17
C ALA A 128 -0.63 1.41 2.37
N PRO A 129 -1.94 1.36 2.67
CA PRO A 129 -2.48 1.93 3.91
C PRO A 129 -2.18 1.12 5.17
N TYR A 130 -1.77 -0.16 5.05
CA TYR A 130 -1.32 -0.98 6.19
C TYR A 130 -0.21 -0.31 7.01
N LEU A 131 0.66 0.46 6.35
CA LEU A 131 1.71 1.25 7.01
C LEU A 131 1.16 2.19 8.08
N LEU A 132 -0.10 2.66 8.00
CA LEU A 132 -0.72 3.45 9.08
C LEU A 132 -0.77 2.68 10.41
N THR A 133 -0.84 1.35 10.36
CA THR A 133 -0.87 0.49 11.55
C THR A 133 0.52 0.20 12.11
N ASP A 134 1.59 0.59 11.41
CA ASP A 134 2.97 0.39 11.85
C ASP A 134 3.35 1.28 13.04
N VAL A 135 2.48 2.21 13.43
CA VAL A 135 2.53 2.93 14.72
C VAL A 135 2.64 1.98 15.91
N ILE A 136 2.12 0.74 15.81
CA ILE A 136 2.26 -0.26 16.87
C ILE A 136 3.74 -0.64 17.08
N HIS A 137 4.52 -0.84 16.01
CA HIS A 137 5.95 -1.16 16.15
C HIS A 137 6.75 0.05 16.61
N LEU A 138 6.34 1.27 16.23
CA LEU A 138 6.91 2.49 16.80
C LEU A 138 6.76 2.51 18.32
N ILE A 139 5.60 2.11 18.85
CA ILE A 139 5.37 2.02 20.31
C ILE A 139 6.30 0.97 20.94
N ASP A 140 6.48 -0.18 20.29
CA ASP A 140 7.38 -1.24 20.77
C ASP A 140 8.85 -0.78 20.75
N ASP A 141 9.29 -0.08 19.70
CA ASP A 141 10.62 0.50 19.58
C ASP A 141 10.85 1.59 20.64
N ILE A 142 9.86 2.44 20.91
CA ILE A 142 9.93 3.46 21.96
C ILE A 142 10.12 2.83 23.35
N ARG A 143 9.51 1.66 23.59
CA ARG A 143 9.64 0.93 24.87
C ARG A 143 11.00 0.26 25.05
N THR A 144 11.66 -0.10 23.95
CA THR A 144 12.97 -0.79 23.98
C THR A 144 14.15 0.18 23.92
N ILE A 145 14.01 1.31 23.23
CA ILE A 145 15.06 2.31 23.06
C ILE A 145 15.05 3.27 24.26
N GLN A 146 16.07 3.18 25.11
CA GLN A 146 16.17 4.01 26.33
C GLN A 146 16.67 5.44 26.09
N SER A 147 16.55 6.00 24.88
CA SER A 147 17.03 7.35 24.54
C SER A 147 15.94 8.20 23.89
N ILE A 148 15.46 9.19 24.63
CA ILE A 148 14.42 10.13 24.19
C ILE A 148 14.87 10.92 22.95
N TRP A 149 16.14 11.33 22.90
CA TRP A 149 16.68 12.09 21.76
C TRP A 149 16.66 11.27 20.47
N ILE A 150 17.03 9.99 20.53
CA ILE A 150 16.99 9.10 19.36
C ILE A 150 15.54 8.86 18.92
N ILE A 151 14.64 8.62 19.88
CA ILE A 151 13.22 8.43 19.61
C ILE A 151 12.65 9.66 18.87
N THR A 152 12.84 10.85 19.42
CA THR A 152 12.21 12.07 18.91
C THR A 152 12.83 12.58 17.62
N LEU A 153 14.16 12.54 17.48
CA LEU A 153 14.86 13.14 16.33
C LEU A 153 15.13 12.18 15.18
N VAL A 154 15.13 10.87 15.43
CA VAL A 154 15.49 9.87 14.41
C VAL A 154 14.33 8.92 14.15
N LEU A 155 13.85 8.22 15.17
CA LEU A 155 12.85 7.17 15.00
C LEU A 155 11.51 7.74 14.52
N PHE A 156 10.98 8.76 15.20
CA PHE A 156 9.68 9.34 14.91
C PHE A 156 9.60 9.96 13.49
N PRO A 157 10.57 10.78 13.04
CA PRO A 157 10.59 11.28 11.66
C PRO A 157 10.66 10.18 10.60
N ILE A 158 11.43 9.11 10.85
CA ILE A 158 11.58 7.98 9.91
C ILE A 158 10.25 7.22 9.78
N TYR A 159 9.59 6.91 10.90
CA TYR A 159 8.27 6.27 10.87
C TYR A 159 7.24 7.14 10.17
N ILE A 160 7.15 8.44 10.50
CA ILE A 160 6.24 9.36 9.82
C ILE A 160 6.51 9.39 8.32
N PHE A 161 7.77 9.48 7.91
CA PHE A 161 8.12 9.49 6.49
C PHE A 161 7.64 8.22 5.77
N VAL A 162 7.92 7.04 6.34
CA VAL A 162 7.52 5.76 5.76
C VAL A 162 5.99 5.63 5.69
N ILE A 163 5.28 6.01 6.75
CA ILE A 163 3.82 5.98 6.82
C ILE A 163 3.22 6.92 5.77
N LEU A 164 3.69 8.17 5.70
CA LEU A 164 3.20 9.16 4.73
C LEU A 164 3.52 8.75 3.29
N ALA A 165 4.72 8.22 3.03
CA ALA A 165 5.11 7.77 1.70
C ALA A 165 4.23 6.59 1.22
N GLY A 166 3.99 5.62 2.10
CA GLY A 166 3.09 4.49 1.83
C GLY A 166 1.64 4.91 1.61
N PHE A 167 1.13 5.78 2.47
CA PHE A 167 -0.23 6.29 2.33
C PHE A 167 -0.38 7.17 1.09
N GLN A 168 0.64 7.94 0.73
CA GLN A 168 0.65 8.71 -0.52
C GLN A 168 0.65 7.79 -1.75
N ALA A 169 1.36 6.66 -1.69
CA ALA A 169 1.31 5.63 -2.74
C ALA A 169 -0.11 5.07 -2.92
N TYR A 170 -0.83 4.83 -1.81
CA TYR A 170 -2.24 4.46 -1.83
C TYR A 170 -3.12 5.54 -2.49
N VAL A 171 -2.98 6.80 -2.06
CA VAL A 171 -3.77 7.93 -2.58
C VAL A 171 -3.58 8.09 -4.09
N ILE A 172 -2.34 8.10 -4.58
CA ILE A 172 -2.04 8.24 -6.01
C ILE A 172 -2.60 7.05 -6.80
N SER A 173 -2.54 5.84 -6.24
CA SER A 173 -3.11 4.64 -6.86
C SER A 173 -4.62 4.78 -7.12
N LEU A 174 -5.37 5.24 -6.11
CA LEU A 174 -6.81 5.47 -6.23
C LEU A 174 -7.14 6.65 -7.16
N ILE A 175 -6.33 7.73 -7.15
CA ILE A 175 -6.50 8.83 -8.12
C ILE A 175 -6.34 8.32 -9.55
N ASN A 176 -5.33 7.48 -9.83
CA ASN A 176 -5.13 6.88 -11.15
C ASN A 176 -6.34 6.01 -11.54
N LEU A 177 -6.88 5.21 -10.61
CA LEU A 177 -8.10 4.42 -10.83
C LEU A 177 -9.31 5.32 -11.14
N GLY A 178 -9.53 6.40 -10.38
CA GLY A 178 -10.60 7.37 -10.65
C GLY A 178 -10.45 8.07 -12.00
N GLN A 179 -9.24 8.46 -12.38
CA GLN A 179 -8.95 9.02 -13.72
C GLN A 179 -9.20 8.00 -14.84
N TYR A 180 -8.95 6.72 -14.58
CA TYR A 180 -9.30 5.65 -15.51
C TYR A 180 -10.80 5.52 -15.68
N LEU A 181 -11.57 5.48 -14.57
CA LEU A 181 -13.03 5.45 -14.60
C LEU A 181 -13.62 6.63 -15.37
N HIS A 182 -13.07 7.82 -15.15
CA HIS A 182 -13.47 9.01 -15.91
C HIS A 182 -13.27 8.83 -17.42
N ARG A 183 -12.11 8.29 -17.85
CA ARG A 183 -11.81 8.06 -19.27
C ARG A 183 -12.69 6.99 -19.93
N VAL A 184 -13.18 6.02 -19.16
CA VAL A 184 -14.10 4.99 -19.64
C VAL A 184 -15.57 5.47 -19.58
N GLY A 185 -15.82 6.74 -19.20
CA GLY A 185 -17.16 7.33 -19.14
C GLY A 185 -17.96 6.95 -17.89
N LYS A 186 -17.29 6.43 -16.85
CA LYS A 186 -17.90 5.95 -15.60
C LYS A 186 -17.63 6.87 -14.41
N SER A 187 -17.48 8.17 -14.65
CA SER A 187 -17.13 9.18 -13.64
C SER A 187 -18.06 9.18 -12.41
N GLN A 188 -19.36 8.95 -12.63
CA GLN A 188 -20.37 8.90 -11.57
C GLN A 188 -20.13 7.78 -10.52
N TRP A 189 -19.31 6.77 -10.84
CA TRP A 189 -19.01 5.64 -9.94
C TRP A 189 -17.69 5.77 -9.20
N ILE A 190 -16.94 6.86 -9.42
CA ILE A 190 -15.63 7.07 -8.77
C ILE A 190 -15.77 6.99 -7.25
N LEU A 191 -16.77 7.68 -6.68
CA LEU A 191 -17.00 7.67 -5.23
C LEU A 191 -17.36 6.27 -4.71
N GLY A 192 -18.24 5.55 -5.41
CA GLY A 192 -18.62 4.19 -5.03
C GLY A 192 -17.44 3.22 -5.06
N VAL A 193 -16.61 3.29 -6.10
CA VAL A 193 -15.39 2.47 -6.22
C VAL A 193 -14.38 2.83 -5.13
N GLU A 194 -14.18 4.12 -4.83
CA GLU A 194 -13.30 4.56 -3.74
C GLU A 194 -13.76 4.01 -2.39
N LEU A 195 -15.06 4.12 -2.05
CA LEU A 195 -15.61 3.59 -0.81
C LEU A 195 -15.49 2.06 -0.71
N ILE A 196 -15.83 1.33 -1.77
CA ILE A 196 -15.65 -0.14 -1.80
C ILE A 196 -14.17 -0.50 -1.62
N THR A 197 -13.27 0.26 -2.26
CA THR A 197 -11.83 0.05 -2.15
C THR A 197 -11.34 0.29 -0.72
N HIS A 198 -11.81 1.35 -0.03
CA HIS A 198 -11.49 1.58 1.38
C HIS A 198 -12.01 0.45 2.27
N PHE A 199 -13.22 -0.04 2.00
CA PHE A 199 -13.82 -1.13 2.77
C PHE A 199 -13.03 -2.44 2.60
N LEU A 200 -12.72 -2.81 1.36
CA LEU A 200 -11.87 -3.98 1.07
C LEU A 200 -10.45 -3.83 1.65
N SER A 201 -9.90 -2.61 1.65
CA SER A 201 -8.61 -2.33 2.27
C SER A 201 -8.66 -2.48 3.79
N ALA A 202 -9.74 -2.02 4.44
CA ALA A 202 -9.93 -2.18 5.88
C ALA A 202 -10.03 -3.66 6.29
N ILE A 203 -10.77 -4.47 5.53
CA ILE A 203 -10.81 -5.92 5.71
C ILE A 203 -9.42 -6.52 5.52
N GLY A 204 -8.72 -6.15 4.44
CA GLY A 204 -7.39 -6.69 4.15
C GLY A 204 -6.34 -6.34 5.21
N ILE A 205 -6.38 -5.14 5.77
CA ILE A 205 -5.52 -4.72 6.89
C ILE A 205 -5.85 -5.53 8.14
N TYR A 206 -7.14 -5.63 8.49
CA TYR A 206 -7.56 -6.38 9.67
C TYR A 206 -7.08 -7.83 9.61
N TRP A 207 -7.27 -8.47 8.45
CA TRP A 207 -6.85 -9.85 8.25
C TRP A 207 -5.34 -10.05 8.36
N GLY A 208 -4.58 -9.20 7.66
CA GLY A 208 -3.11 -9.29 7.65
C GLY A 208 -2.49 -8.96 9.01
N ARG A 209 -3.15 -8.13 9.83
CA ARG A 209 -2.60 -7.69 11.12
C ARG A 209 -3.01 -8.56 12.30
N PHE A 210 -4.28 -8.95 12.40
CA PHE A 210 -4.84 -9.58 13.60
C PHE A 210 -4.97 -11.10 13.47
N LEU A 211 -5.38 -11.58 12.30
CA LEU A 211 -5.67 -13.00 12.09
C LEU A 211 -4.44 -13.80 11.62
N ARG A 212 -3.49 -13.16 10.92
CA ARG A 212 -2.17 -13.72 10.52
C ARG A 212 -2.22 -15.13 9.89
N PHE A 213 -3.33 -15.50 9.25
CA PHE A 213 -3.46 -16.82 8.61
C PHE A 213 -2.52 -16.95 7.41
N ASN A 214 -1.95 -18.14 7.22
CA ASN A 214 -1.21 -18.48 6.02
C ASN A 214 -2.13 -19.16 5.00
N THR A 215 -1.79 -19.03 3.71
CA THR A 215 -2.45 -19.74 2.61
C THR A 215 -2.34 -21.26 2.75
N TRP A 216 -1.29 -21.76 3.42
CA TRP A 216 -1.13 -23.20 3.69
C TRP A 216 -2.16 -23.73 4.69
N ASP A 217 -2.60 -22.89 5.63
CA ASP A 217 -3.61 -23.25 6.63
C ASP A 217 -4.97 -23.58 5.97
N PHE A 218 -5.22 -23.04 4.76
CA PHE A 218 -6.41 -23.32 3.97
C PHE A 218 -6.40 -24.66 3.27
N ILE A 219 -5.22 -25.16 2.91
CA ILE A 219 -5.07 -26.48 2.29
C ILE A 219 -5.18 -27.56 3.37
N THR A 220 -4.65 -27.28 4.56
CA THR A 220 -4.65 -28.24 5.68
C THR A 220 -5.95 -28.24 6.47
N GLN A 221 -6.65 -27.11 6.60
CA GLN A 221 -7.87 -26.98 7.41
C GLN A 221 -8.89 -25.96 6.83
N PRO A 222 -9.51 -26.26 5.67
CA PRO A 222 -10.44 -25.34 5.01
C PRO A 222 -11.72 -25.05 5.81
N ASP A 223 -12.30 -26.05 6.46
CA ASP A 223 -13.57 -25.91 7.21
C ASP A 223 -13.42 -25.03 8.47
N TYR A 224 -12.28 -25.17 9.16
CA TYR A 224 -11.96 -24.36 10.34
C TYR A 224 -11.81 -22.88 9.98
N LEU A 225 -11.17 -22.55 8.86
CA LEU A 225 -10.95 -21.16 8.43
C LEU A 225 -12.21 -20.48 7.90
N LEU A 226 -13.09 -21.20 7.20
CA LEU A 226 -14.33 -20.64 6.67
C LEU A 226 -15.33 -20.32 7.79
N THR A 227 -15.45 -21.21 8.78
CA THR A 227 -16.37 -21.03 9.90
C THR A 227 -15.84 -20.01 10.92
N ARG A 228 -14.60 -20.20 11.41
CA ARG A 228 -13.98 -19.25 12.35
C ARG A 228 -13.68 -17.91 11.73
N GLY A 229 -13.19 -17.87 10.48
CA GLY A 229 -12.85 -16.60 9.83
C GLY A 229 -14.07 -15.69 9.68
N VAL A 230 -15.22 -16.25 9.32
CA VAL A 230 -16.47 -15.50 9.20
C VAL A 230 -17.05 -15.14 10.57
N GLU A 231 -17.05 -16.06 11.55
CA GLU A 231 -17.52 -15.77 12.91
C GLU A 231 -16.65 -14.71 13.61
N GLU A 232 -15.34 -14.77 13.44
CA GLU A 232 -14.41 -13.79 14.01
C GLU A 232 -14.55 -12.44 13.28
N LEU A 233 -14.68 -12.41 11.95
CA LEU A 233 -14.93 -11.15 11.22
C LEU A 233 -16.24 -10.48 11.62
N LEU A 234 -17.28 -11.26 11.92
CA LEU A 234 -18.59 -10.77 12.40
C LEU A 234 -18.63 -10.55 13.92
N GLY A 235 -17.54 -10.81 14.62
CA GLY A 235 -17.40 -10.48 16.03
C GLY A 235 -17.53 -8.98 16.28
N LYS A 236 -17.99 -8.60 17.47
CA LYS A 236 -18.17 -7.19 17.84
C LYS A 236 -16.85 -6.39 17.78
N GLN A 237 -15.75 -6.94 18.29
CA GLN A 237 -14.46 -6.24 18.29
C GLN A 237 -13.86 -6.10 16.88
N PRO A 238 -13.81 -7.16 16.04
CA PRO A 238 -13.27 -7.08 14.69
C PRO A 238 -14.03 -6.11 13.78
N LEU A 239 -15.37 -6.12 13.85
CA LEU A 239 -16.21 -5.16 13.13
C LEU A 239 -15.91 -3.71 13.51
N VAL A 240 -15.72 -3.42 14.80
CA VAL A 240 -15.37 -2.07 15.27
C VAL A 240 -14.02 -1.65 14.74
N ILE A 241 -13.01 -2.53 14.77
CA ILE A 241 -11.67 -2.22 14.25
C ILE A 241 -11.73 -1.96 12.73
N MET A 242 -12.45 -2.80 11.97
CA MET A 242 -12.63 -2.60 10.53
C MET A 242 -13.39 -1.31 10.22
N ALA A 243 -14.44 -0.98 10.98
CA ALA A 243 -15.20 0.25 10.81
C ALA A 243 -14.33 1.49 11.08
N ILE A 244 -13.59 1.50 12.20
CA ILE A 244 -12.64 2.58 12.52
C ILE A 244 -11.61 2.72 11.39
N THR A 245 -11.02 1.61 10.96
CA THR A 245 -10.03 1.60 9.87
C THR A 245 -10.64 2.18 8.59
N PHE A 246 -11.85 1.77 8.22
CA PHE A 246 -12.56 2.30 7.06
C PHE A 246 -12.76 3.82 7.11
N PHE A 247 -13.24 4.36 8.25
CA PHE A 247 -13.45 5.80 8.40
C PHE A 247 -12.14 6.57 8.39
N VAL A 248 -11.09 6.06 9.05
CA VAL A 248 -9.74 6.65 9.03
C VAL A 248 -9.20 6.69 7.60
N LEU A 249 -9.27 5.57 6.87
CA LEU A 249 -8.83 5.51 5.48
C LEU A 249 -9.58 6.49 4.59
N THR A 250 -10.91 6.53 4.70
CA THR A 250 -11.74 7.42 3.89
C THR A 250 -11.44 8.89 4.17
N GLY A 251 -11.35 9.28 5.45
CA GLY A 251 -11.07 10.65 5.85
C GLY A 251 -9.67 11.12 5.45
N LEU A 252 -8.64 10.33 5.75
CA LEU A 252 -7.27 10.63 5.38
C LEU A 252 -7.10 10.66 3.85
N TYR A 253 -7.72 9.71 3.13
CA TYR A 253 -7.67 9.67 1.68
C TYR A 253 -8.28 10.94 1.07
N TRP A 254 -9.46 11.34 1.53
CA TRP A 254 -10.13 12.55 1.06
C TRP A 254 -9.25 13.79 1.25
N LEU A 255 -8.62 13.93 2.43
CA LEU A 255 -7.71 15.03 2.74
C LEU A 255 -6.50 15.02 1.79
N MET A 256 -5.79 13.89 1.72
CA MET A 256 -4.57 13.77 0.91
C MET A 256 -4.84 13.87 -0.59
N LYS A 257 -6.01 13.40 -1.05
CA LYS A 257 -6.46 13.56 -2.44
C LYS A 257 -6.60 15.04 -2.80
N ARG A 258 -7.21 15.85 -1.93
CA ARG A 258 -7.33 17.31 -2.13
C ARG A 258 -5.96 17.99 -2.20
N VAL A 259 -5.07 17.66 -1.26
CA VAL A 259 -3.69 18.18 -1.23
C VAL A 259 -2.95 17.83 -2.52
N THR A 260 -2.96 16.55 -2.90
CA THR A 260 -2.29 16.04 -4.10
C THR A 260 -2.79 16.70 -5.37
N LEU A 261 -4.11 16.78 -5.56
CA LEU A 261 -4.70 17.42 -6.74
C LEU A 261 -4.45 18.93 -6.76
N GLY A 262 -4.39 19.58 -5.59
CA GLY A 262 -4.01 20.99 -5.47
C GLY A 262 -2.60 21.27 -5.99
N PHE A 263 -1.62 20.46 -5.60
CA PHE A 263 -0.24 20.57 -6.12
C PHE A 263 -0.16 20.35 -7.63
N VAL A 264 -0.88 19.35 -8.16
CA VAL A 264 -0.90 19.07 -9.60
C VAL A 264 -1.50 20.23 -10.40
N ARG A 265 -2.59 20.84 -9.93
CA ARG A 265 -3.20 22.01 -10.57
C ARG A 265 -2.20 23.18 -10.62
N ARG A 266 -1.63 23.54 -9.48
CA ARG A 266 -0.65 24.63 -9.37
C ARG A 266 0.55 24.43 -10.31
N ALA A 267 1.09 23.21 -10.39
CA ALA A 267 2.21 22.90 -11.27
C ALA A 267 1.86 23.06 -12.76
N ASN A 268 0.65 22.65 -13.16
CA ASN A 268 0.18 22.83 -14.53
C ASN A 268 -0.03 24.31 -14.87
N ASP A 269 -0.57 25.11 -13.94
CA ASP A 269 -0.76 26.54 -14.13
C ASP A 269 0.58 27.26 -14.34
N THR A 270 1.60 26.94 -13.52
CA THR A 270 2.96 27.50 -13.67
C THR A 270 3.59 27.14 -15.02
N MET A 271 3.44 25.89 -15.49
CA MET A 271 3.95 25.47 -16.80
C MET A 271 3.25 26.17 -17.97
N ASN A 272 1.94 26.41 -17.86
CA ASN A 272 1.17 27.09 -18.90
C ASN A 272 1.55 28.57 -19.00
N VAL A 273 1.73 29.27 -17.88
CA VAL A 273 2.23 30.67 -17.85
C VAL A 273 3.62 30.75 -18.48
N ARG A 274 4.52 29.81 -18.19
CA ARG A 274 5.86 29.81 -18.78
C ARG A 274 5.82 29.61 -20.30
N ARG A 275 4.89 28.80 -20.81
CA ARG A 275 4.71 28.59 -22.25
C ARG A 275 4.14 29.81 -22.96
N SER A 276 3.22 30.53 -22.34
CA SER A 276 2.63 31.75 -22.93
C SER A 276 3.60 32.94 -22.96
N ILE A 277 4.59 32.98 -22.06
CA ILE A 277 5.64 34.01 -22.08
C ILE A 277 6.72 33.69 -23.15
N SER A 278 6.89 32.41 -23.51
CA SER A 278 7.86 31.96 -24.50
C SER A 278 7.34 31.91 -25.95
N SER A 279 6.06 32.24 -26.17
CA SER A 279 5.37 32.26 -27.47
C SER A 279 5.04 33.68 -27.87
#